data_AF-A0A182E641-F1
#
_entry.id   AF-A0A182E641-F1
#
_cell.length_a   1.000
_cell.length_b   1.000
_cell.length_c   1.000
_cell.angle_alpha   90.00
_cell.angle_beta   90.00
_cell.angle_gamma   90.00
#
_symmetry.space_group_name_H-M   'P 1'
#
loop_
_entity.id
_entity.type
_entity.pdbx_description
1 polymer ?
#
loop_
_entity_poly.entity_id
_entity_poly.type
_entity_poly.pdbx_seq_one_letter_code
_entity_poly.pdbx_strand_id
1 'polypeptide(L)'
;MTSPAKRQLKDRDRGSGAIKQENENIATGQESGGFRKLMMRISEKIGATEKTEYTKYFHDMCKEVDEYRVIIEDIAQQLISILQQDPRYLPKPPGKMEIQAPPQADPFELLESALKITGNEMESKKEIEQIQTSALKLASLHREYQQKARRAIRGIRTFINVDYENIREARNTLEKFRQALDFAKYELKSAKTPETIQVNNALYADAFKKFQKQLHSV
;
A
#
# COMPACT_ATOMS: atom_id res chain seq x y z
N MET A 1 58.06 47.12 -29.31
CA MET A 1 59.54 47.05 -29.37
C MET A 1 59.99 45.77 -28.69
N THR A 2 60.72 44.94 -29.45
CA THR A 2 61.74 43.95 -29.03
C THR A 2 61.41 42.90 -27.95
N SER A 3 61.32 41.64 -28.40
CA SER A 3 61.73 40.45 -27.66
C SER A 3 63.28 40.40 -27.54
N PRO A 4 63.85 39.75 -26.52
CA PRO A 4 64.67 38.54 -26.77
C PRO A 4 64.55 37.48 -25.64
N ALA A 5 64.31 36.20 -25.92
CA ALA A 5 65.25 35.14 -26.32
C ALA A 5 66.10 34.50 -25.18
N LYS A 6 65.88 33.19 -24.94
CA LYS A 6 66.86 32.06 -24.78
C LYS A 6 66.08 30.84 -24.20
N ARG A 7 65.80 29.75 -24.95
CA ARG A 7 66.67 28.59 -25.33
C ARG A 7 67.42 28.02 -24.11
N GLN A 8 67.48 26.73 -23.80
CA GLN A 8 66.92 25.47 -24.31
C GLN A 8 67.31 24.39 -23.28
N LEU A 9 66.51 23.35 -23.08
CA LEU A 9 66.93 21.97 -22.79
C LEU A 9 65.69 21.07 -22.85
N LYS A 10 65.71 19.80 -23.26
CA LYS A 10 66.34 19.05 -24.35
C LYS A 10 65.73 17.64 -24.21
N ASP A 11 65.29 17.08 -25.32
CA ASP A 11 65.21 15.65 -25.65
C ASP A 11 64.21 14.68 -24.96
N ARG A 12 63.60 13.89 -25.88
CA ARG A 12 63.20 12.45 -25.82
C ARG A 12 61.93 12.08 -25.04
N ASP A 13 61.11 11.14 -25.47
CA ASP A 13 61.06 10.31 -26.68
C ASP A 13 59.65 9.76 -26.89
N ARG A 14 59.43 9.20 -28.08
CA ARG A 14 58.19 8.66 -28.64
C ARG A 14 57.67 7.41 -27.93
N GLY A 15 56.35 7.22 -28.03
CA GLY A 15 55.77 5.91 -28.38
C GLY A 15 54.57 5.48 -27.52
N SER A 16 53.35 5.66 -28.04
CA SER A 16 52.20 4.89 -27.56
C SER A 16 51.39 4.39 -28.76
N GLY A 17 51.44 3.08 -28.97
CA GLY A 17 50.70 2.37 -29.99
C GLY A 17 49.23 2.24 -29.60
N ALA A 18 48.35 2.60 -30.53
CA ALA A 18 46.91 2.39 -30.40
C ALA A 18 46.57 0.91 -30.64
N ILE A 19 46.07 0.23 -29.61
CA ILE A 19 45.40 -1.06 -29.72
C ILE A 19 43.89 -0.80 -29.81
N LYS A 20 43.28 -1.41 -30.83
CA LYS A 20 41.86 -1.40 -31.14
C LYS A 20 41.04 -1.98 -29.98
N GLN A 21 40.01 -1.26 -29.53
CA GLN A 21 38.93 -1.81 -28.72
C GLN A 21 37.90 -2.46 -29.64
N GLU A 22 37.77 -3.78 -29.55
CA GLU A 22 36.59 -4.49 -30.03
C GLU A 22 35.45 -4.29 -29.02
N ASN A 23 34.39 -3.64 -29.49
CA ASN A 23 33.09 -3.64 -28.85
C ASN A 23 32.44 -5.00 -29.04
N GLU A 24 32.36 -5.81 -27.97
CA GLU A 24 31.38 -6.88 -27.89
C GLU A 24 30.15 -6.39 -27.10
N ASN A 25 29.07 -6.24 -27.85
CA ASN A 25 27.71 -5.98 -27.37
C ASN A 25 27.27 -7.10 -26.41
N ILE A 26 27.19 -6.81 -25.12
CA ILE A 26 26.35 -7.58 -24.18
C ILE A 26 24.91 -7.10 -24.37
N ALA A 27 24.26 -7.62 -25.40
CA ALA A 27 22.82 -7.52 -25.60
C ALA A 27 22.31 -8.94 -25.85
N THR A 28 21.87 -9.64 -24.79
CA THR A 28 20.90 -10.75 -24.80
C THR A 28 20.84 -11.38 -23.40
N GLY A 29 19.72 -11.23 -22.70
CA GLY A 29 19.54 -11.92 -21.42
C GLY A 29 18.24 -11.64 -20.66
N GLN A 30 17.58 -10.50 -20.89
CA GLN A 30 16.37 -10.16 -20.12
C GLN A 30 15.11 -10.91 -20.58
N GLU A 31 14.96 -11.21 -21.87
CA GLU A 31 13.75 -11.85 -22.37
C GLU A 31 13.66 -13.35 -21.99
N SER A 32 14.78 -14.08 -22.03
CA SER A 32 14.80 -15.52 -21.72
C SER A 32 14.51 -15.83 -20.25
N GLY A 33 14.92 -14.94 -19.33
CA GLY A 33 14.61 -15.07 -17.90
C GLY A 33 13.12 -14.89 -17.59
N GLY A 34 12.43 -13.98 -18.31
CA GLY A 34 10.99 -13.75 -18.16
C GLY A 34 10.16 -14.96 -18.59
N PHE A 35 10.47 -15.56 -19.74
CA PHE A 35 9.80 -16.76 -20.23
C PHE A 35 10.03 -17.99 -19.34
N ARG A 36 11.25 -18.21 -18.82
CA ARG A 36 11.52 -19.33 -17.89
C ARG A 36 10.74 -19.19 -16.59
N LYS A 37 10.66 -17.99 -16.04
CA LYS A 37 9.88 -17.72 -14.82
C LYS A 37 8.38 -17.97 -15.04
N LEU A 38 7.86 -17.66 -16.22
CA LEU A 38 6.47 -17.96 -16.59
C LEU A 38 6.23 -19.47 -16.70
N MET A 39 7.13 -20.20 -17.39
CA MET A 39 7.05 -21.66 -17.52
C MET A 39 7.12 -22.36 -16.16
N MET A 40 7.99 -21.89 -15.26
CA MET A 40 8.06 -22.41 -13.89
C MET A 40 6.75 -22.19 -13.13
N ARG A 41 6.12 -21.01 -13.23
CA ARG A 41 4.82 -20.77 -12.57
C ARG A 41 3.72 -21.68 -13.10
N ILE A 42 3.76 -22.00 -14.39
CA ILE A 42 2.82 -22.95 -15.01
C ILE A 42 3.11 -24.36 -14.51
N SER A 43 4.37 -24.78 -14.43
CA SER A 43 4.75 -26.09 -13.91
C SER A 43 4.45 -26.25 -12.42
N GLU A 44 4.62 -25.21 -11.61
CA GLU A 44 4.17 -25.16 -10.20
C GLU A 44 2.65 -25.35 -10.10
N LYS A 45 1.85 -24.66 -10.93
CA LYS A 45 0.39 -24.79 -10.92
C LYS A 45 -0.12 -26.17 -11.34
N ILE A 46 0.63 -26.87 -12.21
CA ILE A 46 0.29 -28.21 -12.69
C ILE A 46 0.91 -29.30 -11.79
N GLY A 47 1.66 -28.92 -10.74
CA GLY A 47 2.25 -29.84 -9.77
C GLY A 47 3.56 -30.49 -10.23
N ALA A 48 4.13 -30.05 -11.35
CA ALA A 48 5.39 -30.56 -11.90
C ALA A 48 6.64 -29.93 -11.26
N THR A 49 6.49 -28.92 -10.40
CA THR A 49 7.60 -28.27 -9.68
C THR A 49 7.23 -28.05 -8.22
N GLU A 50 8.12 -28.43 -7.30
CA GLU A 50 7.93 -28.23 -5.86
C GLU A 50 7.81 -26.75 -5.51
N LYS A 51 6.69 -26.40 -4.89
CA LYS A 51 6.43 -25.09 -4.34
C LYS A 51 6.90 -25.07 -2.88
N THR A 52 7.61 -24.03 -2.46
CA THR A 52 7.83 -23.83 -1.02
C THR A 52 6.48 -23.57 -0.34
N GLU A 53 6.08 -24.42 0.60
CA GLU A 53 4.83 -24.30 1.35
C GLU A 53 5.05 -23.59 2.68
N TYR A 54 4.11 -22.70 3.05
CA TYR A 54 4.07 -22.20 4.42
C TYR A 54 3.42 -23.25 5.32
N THR A 55 3.71 -23.17 6.63
CA THR A 55 3.06 -24.04 7.61
C THR A 55 1.53 -23.85 7.58
N LYS A 56 0.80 -24.89 7.96
CA LYS A 56 -0.66 -24.80 8.13
C LYS A 56 -1.03 -23.68 9.12
N TYR A 57 -0.28 -23.59 10.23
CA TYR A 57 -0.44 -22.54 11.23
C TYR A 57 -0.37 -21.12 10.64
N PHE A 58 0.59 -20.85 9.75
CA PHE A 58 0.71 -19.54 9.10
C PHE A 58 -0.50 -19.23 8.20
N HIS A 59 -0.99 -20.23 7.44
CA HIS A 59 -2.17 -20.07 6.61
C HIS A 59 -3.42 -19.82 7.45
N ASP A 60 -3.59 -20.57 8.54
CA ASP A 60 -4.73 -20.43 9.46
C ASP A 60 -4.73 -19.02 10.08
N MET A 61 -3.58 -18.53 10.57
CA MET A 61 -3.45 -17.15 11.07
C MET A 61 -3.79 -16.09 10.01
N CYS A 62 -3.29 -16.25 8.78
CA CYS A 62 -3.60 -15.32 7.70
C CYS A 62 -5.10 -15.26 7.42
N LYS A 63 -5.75 -16.42 7.43
CA LYS A 63 -7.19 -16.55 7.23
C LYS A 63 -7.98 -15.90 8.38
N GLU A 64 -7.58 -16.14 9.62
CA GLU A 64 -8.22 -15.53 10.79
C GLU A 64 -8.16 -13.99 10.73
N VAL A 65 -7.03 -13.41 10.31
CA VAL A 65 -6.89 -11.95 10.15
C VAL A 65 -7.78 -11.43 9.01
N ASP A 66 -7.87 -12.16 7.89
CA ASP A 66 -8.73 -11.81 6.77
C ASP A 66 -10.23 -11.87 7.16
N GLU A 67 -10.64 -12.88 7.92
CA GLU A 67 -12.01 -13.01 8.46
C GLU A 67 -12.32 -11.92 9.49
N TYR A 68 -11.39 -11.64 10.40
CA TYR A 68 -11.53 -10.57 11.39
C TYR A 68 -11.72 -9.20 10.71
N ARG A 69 -10.98 -8.92 9.62
CA ARG A 69 -11.19 -7.71 8.83
C ARG A 69 -12.62 -7.60 8.32
N VAL A 70 -13.16 -8.65 7.71
CA VAL A 70 -14.52 -8.63 7.13
C VAL A 70 -15.54 -8.30 8.22
N ILE A 71 -15.43 -8.91 9.39
CA ILE A 71 -16.31 -8.66 10.53
C ILE A 71 -16.21 -7.21 11.00
N ILE A 72 -14.99 -6.69 11.15
CA ILE A 72 -14.75 -5.33 11.64
C ILE A 72 -15.19 -4.27 10.63
N GLU A 73 -15.04 -4.51 9.32
CA GLU A 73 -15.56 -3.64 8.26
C GLU A 73 -17.09 -3.56 8.30
N ASP A 74 -17.77 -4.68 8.51
CA ASP A 74 -19.24 -4.71 8.63
C ASP A 74 -19.73 -3.96 9.88
N ILE A 75 -19.11 -4.20 11.04
CA ILE A 75 -19.40 -3.46 12.27
C ILE A 75 -19.17 -1.95 12.05
N ALA A 76 -18.08 -1.58 11.39
CA ALA A 76 -17.80 -0.17 11.10
C ALA A 76 -18.90 0.46 10.24
N GLN A 77 -19.33 -0.24 9.18
CA GLN A 77 -20.37 0.24 8.29
C GLN A 77 -21.70 0.44 9.03
N GLN A 78 -22.08 -0.52 9.88
CA GLN A 78 -23.29 -0.40 10.70
C GLN A 78 -23.20 0.82 11.64
N LEU A 79 -22.08 0.97 12.37
CA LEU A 79 -21.87 2.10 13.28
C LEU A 79 -21.94 3.44 12.54
N ILE A 80 -21.28 3.57 11.38
CA ILE A 80 -21.31 4.80 10.59
C ILE A 80 -22.72 5.13 10.11
N SER A 81 -23.49 4.14 9.67
CA SER A 81 -24.89 4.34 9.22
C SER A 81 -25.83 4.83 10.32
N ILE A 82 -25.58 4.42 11.56
CA ILE A 82 -26.35 4.88 12.73
C ILE A 82 -25.96 6.30 13.12
N LEU A 83 -24.67 6.62 13.03
CA LEU A 83 -24.11 7.91 13.44
C LEU A 83 -24.35 9.03 12.42
N GLN A 84 -24.47 8.67 11.13
CA GLN A 84 -24.75 9.58 10.05
C GLN A 84 -25.92 9.04 9.23
N GLN A 85 -27.13 9.47 9.58
CA GLN A 85 -28.36 8.98 8.97
C GLN A 85 -28.57 9.52 7.56
N ASP A 86 -27.88 10.59 7.17
CA ASP A 86 -27.95 11.10 5.80
C ASP A 86 -27.02 10.30 4.88
N PRO A 87 -27.57 9.54 3.91
CA PRO A 87 -26.76 8.71 3.01
C PRO A 87 -25.82 9.50 2.12
N ARG A 88 -26.03 10.82 1.95
CA ARG A 88 -25.15 11.70 1.17
C ARG A 88 -23.80 11.91 1.86
N TYR A 89 -23.76 11.80 3.19
CA TYR A 89 -22.56 12.02 4.00
C TYR A 89 -21.94 10.70 4.49
N LEU A 90 -22.48 9.55 4.09
CA LEU A 90 -21.86 8.26 4.36
C LEU A 90 -20.61 8.07 3.49
N PRO A 91 -19.47 7.67 4.08
CA PRO A 91 -18.22 7.53 3.37
C PRO A 91 -18.27 6.36 2.38
N LYS A 92 -17.75 6.61 1.17
CA LYS A 92 -17.53 5.58 0.14
C LYS A 92 -16.05 5.63 -0.27
N PRO A 93 -15.21 4.62 0.06
CA PRO A 93 -15.53 3.40 0.81
C PRO A 93 -15.71 3.61 2.34
N PRO A 94 -16.37 2.68 3.04
CA PRO A 94 -16.69 2.76 4.47
C PRO A 94 -15.49 3.06 5.39
N GLY A 95 -14.32 2.55 5.02
CA GLY A 95 -13.09 2.64 5.80
C GLY A 95 -12.66 4.07 6.15
N LYS A 96 -13.11 5.11 5.43
CA LYS A 96 -12.79 6.50 5.79
C LYS A 96 -13.43 6.95 7.12
N MET A 97 -14.57 6.37 7.49
CA MET A 97 -15.33 6.66 8.73
C MET A 97 -15.57 8.15 8.98
N GLU A 98 -15.73 8.94 7.92
CA GLU A 98 -16.14 10.33 7.96
C GLU A 98 -17.64 10.39 8.17
N ILE A 99 -18.06 10.76 9.38
CA ILE A 99 -19.46 10.74 9.80
C ILE A 99 -20.05 12.14 10.01
N GLN A 100 -19.23 13.19 9.91
CA GLN A 100 -19.69 14.55 10.16
C GLN A 100 -20.30 15.16 8.90
N ALA A 101 -21.51 15.70 9.04
CA ALA A 101 -22.08 16.54 8.00
C ALA A 101 -21.26 17.83 7.87
N PRO A 102 -21.13 18.39 6.65
CA PRO A 102 -20.54 19.71 6.44
C PRO A 102 -21.15 20.79 7.34
N PRO A 103 -20.45 21.91 7.59
CA PRO A 103 -21.06 23.06 8.24
C PRO A 103 -22.37 23.47 7.53
N GLN A 104 -23.42 23.79 8.30
CA GLN A 104 -24.75 24.18 7.81
C GLN A 104 -25.54 23.09 7.07
N ALA A 105 -25.03 21.86 7.07
CA ALA A 105 -25.69 20.71 6.45
C ALA A 105 -26.25 19.71 7.48
N ASP A 106 -26.10 19.99 8.76
CA ASP A 106 -26.71 19.18 9.81
C ASP A 106 -28.25 19.29 9.73
N PRO A 107 -29.02 18.21 9.90
CA PRO A 107 -30.47 18.25 9.81
C PRO A 107 -31.12 19.26 10.76
N PHE A 108 -30.53 19.51 11.94
CA PHE A 108 -31.07 20.48 12.90
C PHE A 108 -30.66 21.93 12.55
N GLU A 109 -29.52 22.13 11.88
CA GLU A 109 -29.15 23.43 11.30
C GLU A 109 -30.08 23.79 10.13
N LEU A 110 -30.36 22.82 9.26
CA LEU A 110 -31.31 22.97 8.16
C LEU A 110 -32.72 23.26 8.68
N LEU A 111 -33.13 22.60 9.77
CA LEU A 111 -34.41 22.87 10.43
C LEU A 111 -34.49 24.31 10.94
N GLU A 112 -33.46 24.80 11.64
CA GLU A 112 -33.42 26.19 12.10
C GLU A 112 -33.54 27.16 10.93
N SER A 113 -32.78 26.93 9.87
CA SER A 113 -32.78 27.81 8.70
C SER A 113 -34.14 27.85 8.00
N ALA A 114 -34.83 26.70 7.91
CA ALA A 114 -36.18 26.63 7.37
C ALA A 114 -37.20 27.34 8.27
N LEU A 115 -37.10 27.18 9.59
CA LEU A 115 -37.97 27.84 10.56
C LEU A 115 -37.78 29.36 10.57
N LYS A 116 -36.57 29.84 10.29
CA LYS A 116 -36.28 31.27 10.18
C LYS A 116 -37.01 31.92 9.01
N ILE A 117 -37.07 31.24 7.87
CA ILE A 117 -37.86 31.69 6.71
C ILE A 117 -39.36 31.64 7.04
N THR A 118 -39.80 30.51 7.60
CA THR A 118 -41.21 30.26 7.92
C THR A 118 -41.76 31.22 8.97
N GLY A 119 -40.95 31.61 9.95
CA GLY A 119 -41.34 32.54 11.02
C GLY A 119 -41.71 33.95 10.55
N ASN A 120 -41.26 34.36 9.35
CA ASN A 120 -41.65 35.65 8.78
C ASN A 120 -43.12 35.66 8.31
N GLU A 121 -43.64 34.49 7.93
CA GLU A 121 -44.96 34.32 7.33
C GLU A 121 -46.03 33.86 8.34
N MET A 122 -45.62 33.44 9.54
CA MET A 122 -46.49 32.84 10.54
C MET A 122 -46.84 33.82 11.66
N GLU A 123 -48.07 33.72 12.18
CA GLU A 123 -48.52 34.49 13.35
C GLU A 123 -47.86 33.99 14.66
N SER A 124 -47.53 32.70 14.74
CA SER A 124 -46.91 32.03 15.90
C SER A 124 -45.39 32.27 15.99
N LYS A 125 -44.98 33.54 15.95
CA LYS A 125 -43.55 33.92 15.92
C LYS A 125 -42.78 33.41 17.13
N LYS A 126 -43.37 33.53 18.32
CA LYS A 126 -42.73 33.17 19.59
C LYS A 126 -42.48 31.67 19.69
N GLU A 127 -43.45 30.86 19.28
CA GLU A 127 -43.32 29.39 19.26
C GLU A 127 -42.24 28.96 18.26
N ILE A 128 -42.20 29.60 17.08
CA ILE A 128 -41.20 29.32 16.05
C ILE A 128 -39.79 29.67 16.56
N GLU A 129 -39.60 30.83 17.21
CA GLU A 129 -38.32 31.22 17.81
C GLU A 129 -37.84 30.23 18.90
N GLN A 130 -38.77 29.68 19.70
CA GLN A 130 -38.45 28.64 20.68
C GLN A 130 -37.97 27.34 20.03
N ILE A 131 -38.61 26.93 18.92
CA ILE A 131 -38.21 25.74 18.17
C ILE A 131 -36.85 25.98 17.49
N GLN A 132 -36.61 27.15 16.89
CA GLN A 132 -35.30 27.52 16.33
C GLN A 132 -34.18 27.41 17.37
N THR A 133 -34.40 27.97 18.55
CA THR A 133 -33.44 27.88 19.66
C THR A 133 -33.16 26.43 20.07
N SER A 134 -34.20 25.59 20.07
CA SER A 134 -34.07 24.16 20.38
C SER A 134 -33.33 23.40 19.27
N ALA A 135 -33.59 23.73 18.00
CA ALA A 135 -32.91 23.15 16.85
C ALA A 135 -31.40 23.44 16.87
N LEU A 136 -30.98 24.66 17.20
CA LEU A 136 -29.55 24.99 17.35
C LEU A 136 -28.88 24.19 18.48
N LYS A 137 -29.58 23.98 19.61
CA LYS A 137 -29.07 23.14 20.69
C LYS A 137 -28.93 21.68 20.24
N LEU A 138 -29.91 21.15 19.52
CA LEU A 138 -29.86 19.80 18.95
C LEU A 138 -28.73 19.65 17.94
N ALA A 139 -28.51 20.64 17.06
CA ALA A 139 -27.38 20.66 16.12
C ALA A 139 -26.03 20.58 16.86
N SER A 140 -25.86 21.40 17.90
CA SER A 140 -24.64 21.40 18.70
C SER A 140 -24.39 20.05 19.37
N LEU A 141 -25.42 19.47 20.00
CA LEU A 141 -25.35 18.14 20.62
C LEU A 141 -25.07 17.03 19.60
N HIS A 142 -25.70 17.10 18.43
CA HIS A 142 -25.54 16.11 17.38
C HIS A 142 -24.11 16.12 16.82
N ARG A 143 -23.55 17.31 16.55
CA ARG A 143 -22.14 17.45 16.13
C ARG A 143 -21.16 16.92 17.17
N GLU A 144 -21.38 17.24 18.45
CA GLU A 144 -20.55 16.73 19.54
C GLU A 144 -20.62 15.21 19.65
N TYR A 145 -21.84 14.65 19.56
CA TYR A 145 -22.08 13.21 19.55
C TYR A 145 -21.34 12.51 18.40
N GLN A 146 -21.47 13.01 17.17
CA GLN A 146 -20.74 12.48 16.01
C GLN A 146 -19.22 12.57 16.23
N GLN A 147 -18.71 13.67 16.79
CA GLN A 147 -17.29 13.79 17.07
C GLN A 147 -16.80 12.77 18.12
N LYS A 148 -17.54 12.58 19.21
CA LYS A 148 -17.23 11.58 20.24
C LYS A 148 -17.28 10.17 19.69
N ALA A 149 -18.30 9.85 18.90
CA ALA A 149 -18.44 8.54 18.28
C ALA A 149 -17.29 8.24 17.29
N ARG A 150 -16.89 9.21 16.46
CA ARG A 150 -15.72 9.09 15.57
C ARG A 150 -14.44 8.76 16.36
N ARG A 151 -14.27 9.33 17.55
CA ARG A 151 -13.13 9.03 18.43
C ARG A 151 -13.24 7.62 19.01
N ALA A 152 -14.44 7.21 19.43
CA ALA A 152 -14.68 5.88 19.99
C ALA A 152 -14.36 4.76 18.99
N ILE A 153 -14.71 4.94 17.70
CA ILE A 153 -14.45 3.95 16.65
C ILE A 153 -13.06 4.08 16.00
N ARG A 154 -12.16 4.92 16.55
CA ARG A 154 -10.83 5.15 15.97
C ARG A 154 -10.03 3.86 15.80
N GLY A 155 -10.10 2.94 16.76
CA GLY A 155 -9.36 1.67 16.72
C GLY A 155 -9.74 0.82 15.50
N ILE A 156 -11.04 0.68 15.24
CA ILE A 156 -11.59 -0.01 14.06
C ILE A 156 -11.03 0.61 12.77
N ARG A 157 -11.03 1.95 12.70
CA ARG A 157 -10.46 2.68 11.55
C ARG A 157 -8.97 2.44 11.35
N THR A 158 -8.20 2.50 12.43
CA THR A 158 -6.74 2.29 12.38
C THR A 158 -6.44 0.87 11.93
N PHE A 159 -7.15 -0.11 12.48
CA PHE A 159 -6.98 -1.51 12.07
C PHE A 159 -7.22 -1.71 10.56
N ILE A 160 -8.36 -1.26 10.05
CA ILE A 160 -8.73 -1.46 8.64
C ILE A 160 -7.75 -0.76 7.68
N ASN A 161 -7.44 0.52 7.93
CA ASN A 161 -6.72 1.34 6.95
C ASN A 161 -5.20 1.33 7.12
N VAL A 162 -4.69 0.87 8.26
CA VAL A 162 -3.25 0.90 8.57
C VAL A 162 -2.77 -0.51 8.86
N ASP A 163 -3.24 -1.12 9.94
CA ASP A 163 -2.65 -2.38 10.44
C ASP A 163 -2.87 -3.52 9.44
N TYR A 164 -4.10 -3.67 8.93
CA TYR A 164 -4.41 -4.71 7.95
C TYR A 164 -3.67 -4.49 6.62
N GLU A 165 -3.62 -3.26 6.10
CA GLU A 165 -2.90 -2.99 4.85
C GLU A 165 -1.39 -3.25 5.02
N ASN A 166 -0.80 -2.93 6.17
CA ASN A 166 0.59 -3.29 6.48
C ASN A 166 0.80 -4.82 6.47
N ILE A 167 -0.09 -5.58 7.13
CA ILE A 167 -0.03 -7.06 7.13
C ILE A 167 -0.18 -7.59 5.70
N ARG A 168 -1.11 -7.05 4.92
CA ARG A 168 -1.35 -7.43 3.53
C ARG A 168 -0.15 -7.14 2.64
N GLU A 169 0.46 -5.97 2.76
CA GLU A 169 1.68 -5.61 2.03
C GLU A 169 2.86 -6.52 2.40
N ALA A 170 3.03 -6.81 3.69
CA ALA A 170 4.06 -7.71 4.18
C ALA A 170 3.86 -9.14 3.65
N ARG A 171 2.63 -9.66 3.65
CA ARG A 171 2.26 -10.96 3.06
C ARG A 171 2.50 -10.99 1.54
N ASN A 172 2.12 -9.94 0.83
CA ASN A 172 2.36 -9.82 -0.61
C ASN A 172 3.86 -9.80 -0.94
N THR A 173 4.66 -9.15 -0.10
CA THR A 173 6.11 -9.10 -0.23
C THR A 173 6.75 -10.46 0.07
N LEU A 174 6.27 -11.15 1.11
CA LEU A 174 6.69 -12.51 1.44
C LEU A 174 6.44 -13.46 0.26
N GLU A 175 5.25 -13.39 -0.35
CA GLU A 175 4.90 -14.22 -1.50
C GLU A 175 5.78 -13.93 -2.72
N LYS A 176 6.16 -12.66 -2.96
CA LYS A 176 7.12 -12.30 -4.01
C LYS A 176 8.50 -12.92 -3.75
N PHE A 177 8.98 -12.89 -2.50
CA PHE A 177 10.27 -13.50 -2.15
C PHE A 177 10.22 -15.03 -2.19
N ARG A 178 9.11 -15.65 -1.80
CA ARG A 178 8.89 -17.09 -1.93
C ARG A 178 9.00 -17.53 -3.40
N GLN A 179 8.34 -16.83 -4.32
CA GLN A 179 8.42 -17.11 -5.75
C GLN A 179 9.83 -16.89 -6.31
N ALA A 180 10.57 -15.90 -5.81
CA ALA A 180 11.96 -15.67 -6.21
C ALA A 180 12.88 -16.80 -5.71
N LEU A 181 12.65 -17.29 -4.48
CA LEU A 181 13.37 -18.41 -3.89
C LEU A 181 13.12 -19.71 -4.69
N ASP A 182 11.86 -20.02 -5.00
CA ASP A 182 11.51 -21.20 -5.80
C ASP A 182 12.16 -21.14 -7.20
N PHE A 183 12.15 -19.97 -7.82
CA PHE A 183 12.83 -19.76 -9.10
C PHE A 183 14.35 -19.93 -9.01
N ALA A 184 14.99 -19.38 -7.99
CA ALA A 184 16.43 -19.57 -7.79
C ALA A 184 16.78 -21.05 -7.52
N LYS A 185 15.93 -21.77 -6.78
CA LYS A 185 16.06 -23.21 -6.54
C LYS A 185 15.93 -24.01 -7.85
N TYR A 186 14.98 -23.63 -8.71
CA TYR A 186 14.78 -24.23 -10.03
C TYR A 186 15.99 -24.02 -10.96
N GLU A 187 16.50 -22.78 -11.05
CA GLU A 187 17.68 -22.47 -11.88
C GLU A 187 18.94 -23.17 -11.34
N LEU A 188 19.10 -23.29 -10.01
CA LEU A 188 20.20 -24.05 -9.41
C LEU A 188 20.13 -25.55 -9.74
N LYS A 189 18.93 -26.16 -9.65
CA LYS A 189 18.71 -27.56 -10.03
C LYS A 189 18.97 -27.81 -11.54
N SER A 190 18.77 -26.78 -12.37
CA SER A 190 18.92 -26.87 -13.83
C SER A 190 20.33 -26.55 -14.34
N ALA A 191 21.21 -26.02 -13.48
CA ALA A 191 22.58 -25.66 -13.84
C ALA A 191 23.46 -26.90 -14.08
N LYS A 192 24.29 -26.85 -15.12
CA LYS A 192 25.12 -27.99 -15.56
C LYS A 192 26.62 -27.74 -15.49
N THR A 193 27.06 -26.47 -15.43
CA THR A 193 28.49 -26.12 -15.38
C THR A 193 28.88 -25.61 -14.00
N PRO A 194 30.15 -25.79 -13.58
CA PRO A 194 30.61 -25.29 -12.27
C PRO A 194 30.38 -23.79 -12.07
N GLU A 195 30.60 -22.98 -13.12
CA GLU A 195 30.44 -21.53 -13.08
C GLU A 195 28.96 -21.15 -12.93
N THR A 196 28.07 -21.81 -13.66
CA THR A 196 26.62 -21.57 -13.56
C THR A 196 26.04 -22.05 -12.24
N ILE A 197 26.56 -23.15 -11.68
CA ILE A 197 26.21 -23.62 -10.33
C ILE A 197 26.63 -22.58 -9.28
N GLN A 198 27.85 -22.03 -9.36
CA GLN A 198 28.34 -21.05 -8.40
C GLN A 198 27.48 -19.77 -8.41
N VAL A 199 27.19 -19.23 -9.60
CA VAL A 199 26.32 -18.05 -9.76
C VAL A 199 24.91 -18.32 -9.24
N ASN A 200 24.29 -19.44 -9.63
CA ASN A 200 22.92 -19.77 -9.20
C ASN A 200 22.83 -20.05 -7.70
N ASN A 201 23.89 -20.60 -7.09
CA ASN A 201 23.94 -20.82 -5.64
C ASN A 201 24.00 -19.48 -4.88
N ALA A 202 24.75 -18.50 -5.38
CA ALA A 202 24.77 -17.15 -4.80
C ALA A 202 23.39 -16.47 -4.90
N LEU A 203 22.71 -16.60 -6.04
CA LEU A 203 21.35 -16.08 -6.24
C LEU A 203 20.33 -16.75 -5.30
N TYR A 204 20.44 -18.07 -5.12
CA TYR A 204 19.61 -18.81 -4.17
C TYR A 204 19.84 -18.35 -2.72
N ALA A 205 21.09 -18.19 -2.30
CA ALA A 205 21.43 -17.74 -0.95
C ALA A 205 20.88 -16.33 -0.65
N ASP A 206 20.98 -15.40 -1.60
CA ASP A 206 20.41 -14.05 -1.47
C ASP A 206 18.87 -14.08 -1.40
N ALA A 207 18.22 -14.84 -2.28
CA ALA A 207 16.77 -15.01 -2.28
C ALA A 207 16.27 -15.63 -0.96
N PHE A 208 16.99 -16.63 -0.43
CA PHE A 208 16.68 -17.28 0.84
C PHE A 208 16.80 -16.30 2.01
N LYS A 209 17.87 -15.50 2.05
CA LYS A 209 18.06 -14.46 3.08
C LYS A 209 16.93 -13.42 3.06
N LYS A 210 16.51 -12.97 1.88
CA LYS A 210 15.39 -12.03 1.72
C LYS A 210 14.06 -12.64 2.17
N PHE A 211 13.79 -13.88 1.77
CA PHE A 211 12.60 -14.62 2.19
C PHE A 211 12.55 -14.78 3.72
N GLN A 212 13.64 -15.26 4.34
CA GLN A 212 13.71 -15.43 5.79
C GLN A 212 13.53 -14.09 6.52
N LYS A 213 14.20 -13.03 6.07
CA LYS A 213 14.05 -11.71 6.70
C LYS A 213 12.59 -11.24 6.66
N GLN A 214 11.92 -11.41 5.53
CA GLN A 214 10.52 -11.03 5.40
C GLN A 214 9.60 -11.91 6.25
N LEU A 215 9.85 -13.22 6.31
CA LEU A 215 9.04 -14.17 7.09
C LEU A 215 9.00 -13.82 8.57
N HIS A 216 10.08 -13.26 9.13
CA HIS A 216 10.12 -12.81 10.54
C HIS A 216 9.54 -11.40 10.76
N SER A 217 9.14 -10.72 9.69
CA SER A 217 8.55 -9.37 9.73
C SER A 217 7.06 -9.34 9.37
N VAL A 218 6.50 -10.50 9.01
CA VAL A 218 5.06 -10.74 8.83
C VAL A 218 4.51 -11.28 10.13
#